data_AF-A0A080WLA4-F1
#
_entry.id   AF-A0A080WLA4-F1
#
_cell.length_a   1.000
_cell.length_b   1.000
_cell.length_c   1.000
_cell.angle_alpha   90.00
_cell.angle_beta   90.00
_cell.angle_gamma   90.00
#
_symmetry.space_group_name_H-M   'P 1'
#
loop_
_entity.id
_entity.type
_entity.pdbx_description
1 polymer ?
#
loop_
_entity_poly.entity_id
_entity_poly.type
_entity_poly.pdbx_seq_one_letter_code
_entity_poly.pdbx_strand_id
1 'polypeptide(L)'
;MLPTLGIPHFSILSDSAYTLPFTTWWLIYGGVVLLFSTMTSIMNVLKVVEKRIAEHRLDPQAYMAKKAVGGNRDSGEDSKYTPLYGLLPAILPWTLLVPYLYMHPEILHNHLVPVILFTSILNAYSVGQMIVAHLVKLDFPYHNVLNLPLAVGVIDGLIPRLGLLEKSFIATGQNQVAFVFMCLGLAVGIYGSFVVSLLMFNEYSVVYC
;
A
#
# COMPACT_ATOMS: atom_id res chain seq x y z
N MET A 1 -16.63 -20.43 -15.26
CA MET A 1 -17.11 -20.70 -13.88
C MET A 1 -18.64 -20.61 -13.74
N LEU A 2 -19.32 -19.77 -14.54
CA LEU A 2 -20.79 -19.75 -14.60
C LEU A 2 -21.46 -21.07 -15.07
N PRO A 3 -20.86 -21.86 -15.99
CA PRO A 3 -21.42 -23.16 -16.37
C PRO A 3 -21.42 -24.15 -15.21
N THR A 4 -20.38 -24.13 -14.37
CA THR A 4 -20.26 -25.00 -13.20
C THR A 4 -21.19 -24.59 -12.05
N LEU A 5 -21.67 -23.35 -12.05
CA LEU A 5 -22.68 -22.85 -11.11
C LEU A 5 -24.13 -23.08 -11.62
N GLY A 6 -24.30 -23.75 -12.77
CA GLY A 6 -25.62 -24.09 -13.32
C GLY A 6 -26.42 -22.90 -13.88
N ILE A 7 -25.76 -21.76 -14.11
CA ILE A 7 -26.43 -20.54 -14.60
C ILE A 7 -26.67 -20.71 -16.11
N PRO A 8 -27.92 -20.69 -16.61
CA PRO A 8 -28.21 -20.87 -18.03
C PRO A 8 -27.59 -19.74 -18.88
N HIS A 9 -27.20 -20.06 -20.11
CA HIS A 9 -26.57 -19.10 -21.01
C HIS A 9 -27.57 -18.00 -21.41
N PHE A 10 -27.34 -16.78 -20.95
CA PHE A 10 -28.09 -15.61 -21.38
C PHE A 10 -27.40 -14.98 -22.59
N SER A 11 -28.13 -14.65 -23.65
CA SER A 11 -27.61 -14.01 -24.88
C SER A 11 -26.97 -12.64 -24.68
N ILE A 12 -27.05 -12.07 -23.47
CA ILE A 12 -26.37 -10.84 -23.05
C ILE A 12 -24.90 -11.07 -22.70
N LEU A 13 -24.50 -12.31 -22.33
CA LEU A 13 -23.10 -12.64 -22.09
C LEU A 13 -22.49 -13.21 -23.38
N SER A 14 -21.34 -12.68 -23.78
CA SER A 14 -20.49 -13.31 -24.80
C SER A 14 -20.00 -14.68 -24.28
N ASP A 15 -19.94 -15.68 -25.16
CA ASP A 15 -19.42 -17.03 -24.87
C ASP A 15 -18.05 -16.99 -24.16
N SER A 16 -17.24 -15.98 -24.52
CA SER A 16 -15.92 -15.76 -23.95
C SER A 16 -15.95 -15.28 -22.50
N ALA A 17 -16.97 -14.52 -22.08
CA ALA A 17 -17.16 -14.07 -20.70
C ALA A 17 -17.79 -15.16 -19.83
N TYR A 18 -18.65 -15.99 -20.41
CA TYR A 18 -19.35 -17.06 -19.72
C TYR A 18 -18.40 -18.21 -19.26
N THR A 19 -17.41 -18.53 -20.10
CA THR A 19 -16.44 -19.62 -19.84
C THR A 19 -15.25 -19.24 -18.95
N LEU A 20 -15.12 -17.96 -18.56
CA LEU A 20 -13.94 -17.49 -17.82
C LEU A 20 -13.69 -18.23 -16.48
N PRO A 21 -12.42 -18.42 -16.08
CA PRO A 21 -12.05 -18.89 -14.75
C PRO A 21 -12.50 -17.91 -13.66
N PHE A 22 -12.71 -18.41 -12.44
CA PHE A 22 -13.04 -17.58 -11.27
C PHE A 22 -12.02 -16.45 -11.05
N THR A 23 -10.73 -16.76 -11.20
CA THR A 23 -9.64 -15.81 -11.03
C THR A 23 -9.75 -14.62 -11.97
N THR A 24 -10.13 -14.85 -13.22
CA THR A 24 -10.32 -13.78 -14.21
C THR A 24 -11.55 -12.93 -13.88
N TRP A 25 -12.63 -13.56 -13.41
CA TRP A 25 -13.81 -12.84 -12.93
C TRP A 25 -13.49 -11.94 -11.73
N TRP A 26 -12.69 -12.43 -10.79
CA TRP A 26 -12.23 -11.66 -9.64
C TRP A 26 -11.36 -10.47 -10.04
N LEU A 27 -10.47 -10.64 -11.02
CA LEU A 27 -9.66 -9.55 -11.57
C LEU A 27 -10.51 -8.49 -12.27
N ILE A 28 -11.51 -8.90 -13.06
CA ILE A 28 -12.43 -7.97 -13.73
C ILE A 28 -13.22 -7.18 -12.68
N TYR A 29 -13.78 -7.87 -11.67
CA TYR A 29 -14.50 -7.23 -10.58
C TYR A 29 -13.62 -6.21 -9.84
N GLY A 30 -12.40 -6.59 -9.47
CA GLY A 30 -11.44 -5.70 -8.83
C GLY A 30 -11.11 -4.47 -9.68
N GLY A 31 -10.93 -4.66 -10.99
CA GLY A 31 -10.71 -3.57 -11.94
C GLY A 31 -11.88 -2.59 -12.01
N VAL A 32 -13.12 -3.09 -12.06
CA VAL A 32 -14.32 -2.25 -12.07
C VAL A 32 -14.44 -1.46 -10.76
N VAL A 33 -14.25 -2.10 -9.60
CA VAL A 33 -14.29 -1.42 -8.30
C VAL A 33 -13.22 -0.34 -8.21
N LEU A 34 -12.00 -0.61 -8.67
CA LEU A 34 -10.91 0.37 -8.72
C LEU A 34 -11.24 1.60 -9.57
N LEU A 35 -11.89 1.41 -10.72
CA LEU A 35 -12.34 2.52 -11.56
C LEU A 35 -13.37 3.38 -10.81
N PHE A 36 -14.37 2.75 -10.18
CA PHE A 36 -15.38 3.47 -9.40
C PHE A 36 -14.79 4.22 -8.20
N SER A 37 -13.87 3.61 -7.45
CA SER A 37 -13.22 4.27 -6.32
C SER A 37 -12.35 5.45 -6.78
N THR A 38 -11.69 5.32 -7.93
CA THR A 38 -10.86 6.39 -8.50
C THR A 38 -11.73 7.56 -8.96
N MET A 39 -12.83 7.27 -9.66
CA MET A 39 -13.77 8.30 -10.12
C MET A 39 -14.41 9.05 -8.96
N THR A 40 -14.90 8.34 -7.94
CA THR A 40 -15.50 8.98 -6.77
C THR A 40 -14.50 9.83 -5.98
N SER A 41 -13.23 9.39 -5.89
CA SER A 41 -12.14 10.18 -5.32
C SER A 41 -11.92 11.49 -6.09
N ILE A 42 -11.79 11.43 -7.43
CA ILE A 42 -11.60 12.62 -8.28
C ILE A 42 -12.78 13.59 -8.14
N MET A 43 -14.02 13.07 -8.19
CA MET A 43 -15.22 13.90 -8.04
C MET A 43 -15.28 14.60 -6.68
N ASN A 44 -14.87 13.93 -5.60
CA ASN A 44 -14.85 14.53 -4.27
C ASN A 44 -13.84 15.67 -4.18
N VAL A 45 -12.65 15.51 -4.77
CA VAL A 45 -11.63 16.57 -4.80
C VAL A 45 -12.10 17.76 -5.63
N LEU A 46 -12.65 17.53 -6.83
CA LEU A 46 -13.14 18.59 -7.69
C LEU A 46 -14.25 19.41 -7.00
N LYS A 47 -15.19 18.75 -6.31
CA LYS A 47 -16.23 19.41 -5.52
C LYS A 47 -15.66 20.30 -4.41
N VAL A 48 -14.61 19.86 -3.72
CA VAL A 48 -13.96 20.66 -2.66
C VAL A 48 -13.24 21.86 -3.25
N VAL A 49 -12.52 21.67 -4.37
CA VAL A 49 -11.82 22.74 -5.08
C VAL A 49 -12.80 23.79 -5.60
N GLU A 50 -13.91 23.37 -6.20
CA GLU A 50 -14.96 24.27 -6.69
C GLU A 50 -15.56 25.11 -5.56
N LYS A 51 -15.89 24.50 -4.41
CA LYS A 51 -16.37 25.23 -3.22
C LYS A 51 -15.36 26.26 -2.73
N ARG A 52 -14.08 25.89 -2.66
CA ARG A 52 -13.00 26.80 -2.22
C ARG A 52 -12.85 28.00 -3.17
N ILE A 53 -12.97 27.78 -4.48
CA ILE A 53 -12.93 28.84 -5.48
C ILE A 53 -14.16 29.77 -5.36
N ALA A 54 -15.35 29.21 -5.14
CA ALA A 54 -16.57 29.98 -4.95
C ALA A 54 -16.50 30.86 -3.69
N GLU A 55 -16.07 30.30 -2.55
CA GLU A 55 -15.86 31.03 -1.30
C GLU A 55 -14.82 32.15 -1.45
N HIS A 56 -13.70 31.87 -2.13
CA HIS A 56 -12.66 32.88 -2.38
C HIS A 56 -13.15 34.01 -3.30
N ARG A 57 -14.06 33.74 -4.25
CA ARG A 57 -14.64 34.75 -5.14
C ARG A 57 -15.67 35.64 -4.44
N LEU A 58 -16.42 35.11 -3.47
CA LEU A 58 -17.44 35.86 -2.73
C LEU A 58 -16.81 36.86 -1.77
N ASP A 59 -15.93 36.41 -0.87
CA ASP A 59 -15.34 37.26 0.17
C ASP A 59 -13.85 36.93 0.37
N PRO A 60 -12.94 37.53 -0.43
CA PRO A 60 -11.51 37.23 -0.38
C PRO A 60 -10.90 37.47 1.01
N GLN A 61 -11.30 38.56 1.68
CA GLN A 61 -10.75 38.93 2.97
C GLN A 61 -11.23 38.01 4.11
N ALA A 62 -12.48 37.57 4.07
CA ALA A 62 -13.02 36.60 5.03
C ALA A 62 -12.39 35.22 4.84
N TYR A 63 -12.16 34.81 3.58
CA TYR A 63 -11.40 33.59 3.26
C TYR A 63 -9.98 33.64 3.83
N MET A 64 -9.26 34.75 3.64
CA MET A 64 -7.90 34.91 4.17
C MET A 64 -7.87 34.96 5.70
N ALA A 65 -8.86 35.60 6.34
CA ALA A 65 -8.98 35.61 7.80
C ALA A 65 -9.25 34.20 8.35
N LYS A 66 -10.14 33.42 7.73
CA LYS A 66 -10.42 32.03 8.12
C LYS A 66 -9.20 31.14 7.95
N LYS A 67 -8.45 31.31 6.85
CA LYS A 67 -7.18 30.61 6.60
C LYS A 67 -6.10 30.97 7.61
N ALA A 68 -6.04 32.23 8.05
CA ALA A 68 -5.09 32.68 9.07
C ALA A 68 -5.42 32.17 10.48
N VAL A 69 -6.70 31.95 10.78
CA VAL A 69 -7.18 31.39 12.07
C VAL A 69 -7.11 29.86 12.10
N GLY A 70 -7.15 29.21 10.92
CA GLY A 70 -6.87 27.78 10.74
C GLY A 70 -5.44 27.46 11.15
N GLY A 71 -5.21 27.22 12.44
CA GLY A 71 -3.89 26.94 13.00
C GLY A 71 -3.16 25.85 12.20
N ASN A 72 -2.16 26.26 11.42
CA ASN A 72 -1.14 25.45 10.77
C ASN A 72 -1.59 24.17 10.02
N ARG A 73 -2.83 24.08 9.53
CA ARG A 73 -3.30 22.94 8.71
C ARG A 73 -3.50 23.28 7.24
N ASP A 74 -3.36 24.56 6.90
CA ASP A 74 -3.68 25.12 5.58
C ASP A 74 -2.83 26.36 5.22
N SER A 75 -1.63 26.48 5.82
CA SER A 75 -0.54 27.27 5.24
C SER A 75 -0.06 26.52 3.99
N GLY A 76 -0.32 26.95 2.76
CA GLY A 76 -0.10 28.29 2.27
C GLY A 76 1.32 28.44 1.70
N GLU A 77 2.28 27.70 2.27
CA GLU A 77 3.56 27.39 1.64
C GLU A 77 3.46 25.99 1.04
N ASP A 78 2.89 26.01 -0.17
CA ASP A 78 2.61 24.85 -1.00
C ASP A 78 3.92 24.21 -1.44
N SER A 79 4.52 23.40 -0.56
CA SER A 79 5.33 22.30 -1.04
C SER A 79 4.38 21.41 -1.85
N LYS A 80 4.38 21.68 -3.16
CA LYS A 80 3.70 20.91 -4.21
C LYS A 80 3.92 19.40 -4.09
N TYR A 81 4.94 18.99 -3.32
CA TYR A 81 5.37 17.62 -3.10
C TYR A 81 4.98 17.05 -1.72
N THR A 82 4.58 17.84 -0.72
CA THR A 82 4.24 17.31 0.64
C THR A 82 3.13 16.25 0.59
N PRO A 83 2.03 16.43 -0.17
CA PRO A 83 1.02 15.38 -0.31
C PRO A 83 1.54 14.13 -1.04
N LEU A 84 2.51 14.30 -1.95
CA LEU A 84 3.12 13.21 -2.70
C LEU A 84 3.98 12.33 -1.80
N TYR A 85 4.72 12.92 -0.85
CA TYR A 85 5.50 12.17 0.13
C TYR A 85 4.62 11.32 1.06
N GLY A 86 3.39 11.77 1.37
CA GLY A 86 2.42 10.99 2.15
C GLY A 86 1.95 9.68 1.47
N LEU A 87 2.15 9.55 0.16
CA LEU A 87 1.81 8.36 -0.62
C LEU A 87 2.94 7.31 -0.68
N LEU A 88 4.15 7.73 -0.31
CA LEU A 88 5.38 6.93 -0.38
C LEU A 88 5.28 5.60 0.40
N PRO A 89 4.71 5.53 1.62
CA PRO A 89 4.58 4.26 2.37
C PRO A 89 3.71 3.22 1.68
N ALA A 90 2.79 3.65 0.80
CA ALA A 90 1.96 2.77 0.00
C ALA A 90 2.68 2.35 -1.29
N ILE A 91 3.28 3.28 -2.04
CA ILE A 91 3.89 2.98 -3.34
C ILE A 91 5.16 2.13 -3.21
N LEU A 92 6.02 2.47 -2.24
CA LEU A 92 7.36 1.90 -2.13
C LEU A 92 7.37 0.36 -2.07
N PRO A 93 6.59 -0.32 -1.21
CA PRO A 93 6.58 -1.78 -1.17
C PRO A 93 6.11 -2.41 -2.49
N TRP A 94 5.15 -1.82 -3.20
CA TRP A 94 4.72 -2.33 -4.51
C TRP A 94 5.81 -2.16 -5.58
N THR A 95 6.52 -1.02 -5.57
CA THR A 95 7.63 -0.78 -6.51
C THR A 95 8.82 -1.71 -6.27
N LEU A 96 9.00 -2.23 -5.05
CA LEU A 96 10.04 -3.21 -4.73
C LEU A 96 9.55 -4.65 -4.98
N LEU A 97 8.30 -4.96 -4.64
CA LEU A 97 7.74 -6.31 -4.74
C LEU A 97 7.59 -6.79 -6.19
N VAL A 98 7.06 -5.94 -7.09
CA VAL A 98 6.78 -6.34 -8.47
C VAL A 98 8.07 -6.74 -9.21
N PRO A 99 9.15 -5.93 -9.18
CA PRO A 99 10.44 -6.35 -9.74
C PRO A 99 11.00 -7.59 -9.06
N TYR A 100 10.91 -7.71 -7.74
CA TYR A 100 11.39 -8.89 -7.00
C TYR A 100 10.74 -10.19 -7.49
N LEU A 101 9.41 -10.21 -7.59
CA LEU A 101 8.67 -11.39 -8.06
C LEU A 101 8.95 -11.69 -9.55
N TYR A 102 9.14 -10.66 -10.36
CA TYR A 102 9.50 -10.83 -11.78
C TYR A 102 10.92 -11.39 -11.96
N MET A 103 11.85 -11.06 -11.05
CA MET A 103 13.22 -11.57 -11.08
C MET A 103 13.33 -13.01 -10.59
N HIS A 104 12.37 -13.48 -9.79
CA HIS A 104 12.43 -14.76 -9.10
C HIS A 104 11.21 -15.65 -9.37
N PRO A 105 11.13 -16.27 -10.56
CA PRO A 105 9.99 -17.09 -10.96
C PRO A 105 9.80 -18.33 -10.08
N GLU A 106 10.84 -18.87 -9.45
CA GLU A 106 10.70 -20.00 -8.51
C GLU A 106 9.88 -19.65 -7.27
N ILE A 107 10.06 -18.43 -6.72
CA ILE A 107 9.25 -17.97 -5.59
C ILE A 107 7.80 -17.78 -6.05
N LEU A 108 7.60 -17.20 -7.23
CA LEU A 108 6.27 -16.93 -7.78
C LEU A 108 5.43 -18.21 -7.91
N HIS A 109 6.03 -19.32 -8.34
CA HIS A 109 5.31 -20.57 -8.57
C HIS A 109 5.25 -21.48 -7.33
N ASN A 110 6.29 -21.50 -6.49
CA ASN A 110 6.39 -22.48 -5.39
C ASN A 110 6.10 -21.89 -4.00
N HIS A 111 6.33 -20.59 -3.78
CA HIS A 111 6.30 -19.97 -2.44
C HIS A 111 5.56 -18.61 -2.43
N LEU A 112 4.50 -18.49 -3.21
CA LEU A 112 3.68 -17.28 -3.29
C LEU A 112 3.01 -16.92 -1.94
N VAL A 113 2.57 -17.94 -1.20
CA VAL A 113 1.80 -17.74 0.05
C VAL A 113 2.61 -16.99 1.13
N PRO A 114 3.84 -17.41 1.48
CA PRO A 114 4.71 -16.65 2.38
C PRO A 114 4.93 -15.19 1.94
N VAL A 115 5.11 -14.95 0.63
CA VAL A 115 5.33 -13.60 0.10
C VAL A 115 4.09 -12.73 0.29
N ILE A 116 2.91 -13.25 -0.05
CA ILE A 116 1.64 -12.53 0.14
C ILE A 116 1.43 -12.18 1.62
N LEU A 117 1.68 -13.12 2.53
CA LEU A 117 1.58 -12.88 3.96
C LEU A 117 2.56 -11.82 4.44
N PHE A 118 3.82 -11.91 4.01
CA PHE A 118 4.85 -10.92 4.32
C PHE A 118 4.45 -9.51 3.84
N THR A 119 4.04 -9.38 2.57
CA THR A 119 3.63 -8.08 2.00
C THR A 119 2.38 -7.52 2.68
N SER A 120 1.45 -8.38 3.11
CA SER A 120 0.25 -7.97 3.82
C SER A 120 0.59 -7.39 5.19
N ILE A 121 1.47 -8.05 5.95
CA ILE A 121 1.95 -7.56 7.26
C ILE A 121 2.74 -6.26 7.08
N LEU A 122 3.61 -6.20 6.07
CA LEU A 122 4.40 -5.00 5.77
C LEU A 122 3.49 -3.79 5.51
N ASN A 123 2.47 -3.93 4.66
CA ASN A 123 1.53 -2.85 4.34
C ASN A 123 0.68 -2.48 5.57
N ALA A 124 0.22 -3.47 6.35
CA ALA A 124 -0.52 -3.23 7.58
C ALA A 124 0.31 -2.45 8.60
N TYR A 125 1.59 -2.78 8.75
CA TYR A 125 2.52 -2.05 9.61
C TYR A 125 2.72 -0.59 9.15
N SER A 126 2.93 -0.35 7.84
CA SER A 126 3.06 1.01 7.29
C SER A 126 1.82 1.88 7.62
N VAL A 127 0.61 1.34 7.40
CA VAL A 127 -0.63 2.07 7.69
C VAL A 127 -0.84 2.25 9.20
N GLY A 128 -0.53 1.23 10.01
CA GLY A 128 -0.60 1.31 11.46
C GLY A 128 0.25 2.44 12.03
N GLN A 129 1.50 2.56 11.57
CA GLN A 129 2.41 3.64 11.97
C GLN A 129 1.85 5.02 11.58
N MET A 130 1.26 5.15 10.38
CA MET A 130 0.61 6.40 9.94
C MET A 130 -0.56 6.80 10.84
N ILE A 131 -1.41 5.85 11.23
CA ILE A 131 -2.55 6.09 12.12
C ILE A 131 -2.06 6.56 13.50
N VAL A 132 -1.06 5.89 14.06
CA VAL A 132 -0.50 6.23 15.38
C VAL A 132 0.14 7.61 15.38
N ALA A 133 0.95 7.93 14.37
CA ALA A 133 1.54 9.26 14.25
C ALA A 133 0.47 10.35 14.18
N HIS A 134 -0.62 10.11 13.47
CA HIS A 134 -1.74 11.03 13.41
C HIS A 134 -2.44 11.21 14.76
N LEU A 135 -2.69 10.11 15.49
CA LEU A 135 -3.34 10.14 16.81
C LEU A 135 -2.48 10.85 17.88
N VAL A 136 -1.16 10.64 17.85
CA VAL A 136 -0.22 11.22 18.82
C VAL A 136 0.32 12.59 18.36
N LYS A 137 -0.14 13.10 17.20
CA LYS A 137 0.29 14.36 16.58
C LYS A 137 1.81 14.46 16.36
N LEU A 138 2.44 13.33 16.03
CA LEU A 138 3.84 13.27 15.62
C LEU A 138 3.96 13.44 14.09
N ASP A 139 5.18 13.70 13.62
CA ASP A 139 5.46 13.74 12.19
C ASP A 139 5.17 12.39 11.52
N PHE A 140 4.78 12.43 10.24
CA PHE A 140 4.41 11.22 9.50
C PHE A 140 5.62 10.28 9.31
N PRO A 141 5.50 8.99 9.64
CA PRO A 141 6.57 8.01 9.49
C PRO A 141 6.67 7.55 8.03
N TYR A 142 7.63 8.14 7.29
CA TYR A 142 7.84 7.82 5.87
C TYR A 142 8.67 6.54 5.64
N HIS A 143 9.39 6.08 6.65
CA HIS A 143 10.28 4.92 6.54
C HIS A 143 9.70 3.72 7.27
N ASN A 144 9.64 2.59 6.59
CA ASN A 144 9.27 1.30 7.18
C ASN A 144 10.50 0.37 7.14
N VAL A 145 10.94 -0.07 8.32
CA VAL A 145 12.09 -0.99 8.51
C VAL A 145 11.90 -2.31 7.75
N LEU A 146 10.65 -2.76 7.57
CA LEU A 146 10.31 -3.98 6.82
C LEU A 146 10.53 -3.85 5.31
N ASN A 147 10.74 -2.64 4.79
CA ASN A 147 11.15 -2.46 3.41
C ASN A 147 12.63 -2.84 3.18
N LEU A 148 13.46 -2.87 4.23
CA LEU A 148 14.89 -3.18 4.09
C LEU A 148 15.12 -4.63 3.62
N PRO A 149 14.53 -5.67 4.23
CA PRO A 149 14.66 -7.04 3.71
C PRO A 149 14.18 -7.17 2.27
N LEU A 150 13.07 -6.51 1.92
CA LEU A 150 12.55 -6.53 0.54
C LEU A 150 13.52 -5.84 -0.43
N ALA A 151 14.09 -4.70 -0.05
CA ALA A 151 15.09 -3.99 -0.85
C ALA A 151 16.37 -4.82 -1.04
N VAL A 152 16.84 -5.50 0.01
CA VAL A 152 17.97 -6.43 -0.08
C VAL A 152 17.67 -7.55 -1.08
N GLY A 153 16.47 -8.13 -1.05
CA GLY A 153 16.05 -9.13 -2.03
C GLY A 153 16.05 -8.63 -3.48
N VAL A 154 15.61 -7.39 -3.72
CA VAL A 154 15.63 -6.76 -5.05
C VAL A 154 17.06 -6.48 -5.51
N ILE A 155 17.91 -5.95 -4.64
CA ILE A 155 19.31 -5.65 -4.94
C ILE A 155 20.08 -6.94 -5.26
N ASP A 156 19.89 -8.00 -4.47
CA ASP A 156 20.50 -9.32 -4.78
C ASP A 156 20.03 -9.85 -6.14
N GLY A 157 18.76 -9.67 -6.52
CA GLY A 157 18.27 -10.05 -7.87
C GLY A 157 18.83 -9.20 -9.02
N LEU A 158 19.20 -7.94 -8.76
CA LEU A 158 19.77 -7.00 -9.76
C LEU A 158 21.27 -7.19 -9.95
N ILE A 159 22.00 -7.58 -8.91
CA ILE A 159 23.46 -7.72 -8.92
C ILE A 159 23.98 -8.66 -10.03
N PRO A 160 23.43 -9.88 -10.22
CA PRO A 160 23.84 -10.78 -11.30
C PRO A 160 23.51 -10.26 -12.70
N ARG A 161 22.43 -9.48 -12.84
CA ARG A 161 21.99 -8.93 -14.14
C ARG A 161 22.84 -7.74 -14.58
N LEU A 162 23.46 -7.04 -13.64
CA LEU A 162 24.36 -5.91 -13.92
C LEU A 162 25.82 -6.34 -14.10
N GLY A 163 26.14 -7.63 -13.97
CA GLY A 163 27.49 -8.16 -14.18
C GLY A 163 28.53 -7.72 -13.14
N LEU A 164 28.07 -7.18 -12.00
CA LEU A 164 28.95 -6.63 -10.94
C LEU A 164 29.51 -7.73 -10.01
N LEU A 165 28.78 -8.82 -9.82
CA LEU A 165 29.24 -10.02 -9.09
C LEU A 165 28.69 -11.28 -9.79
N GLU A 166 29.56 -12.25 -10.06
CA GLU A 166 29.21 -13.50 -10.77
C GLU A 166 28.30 -14.45 -9.97
N LYS A 167 28.13 -14.22 -8.67
CA LYS A 167 27.32 -15.07 -7.78
C LYS A 167 26.47 -14.22 -6.82
N SER A 168 25.15 -14.34 -6.93
CA SER A 168 24.24 -13.96 -5.84
C SER A 168 24.43 -14.91 -4.67
N PHE A 169 24.59 -14.37 -3.46
CA PHE A 169 24.70 -15.18 -2.23
C PHE A 169 23.33 -15.73 -1.79
N ILE A 170 22.22 -15.06 -2.19
CA ILE A 170 20.85 -15.39 -1.77
C ILE A 170 20.07 -16.13 -2.88
N ALA A 171 20.37 -15.91 -4.16
CA ALA A 171 19.59 -16.43 -5.29
C ALA A 171 19.75 -17.93 -5.63
N THR A 172 20.40 -18.74 -4.78
CA THR A 172 20.45 -20.20 -4.96
C THR A 172 19.24 -20.82 -4.26
N GLY A 173 18.43 -21.60 -4.98
CA GLY A 173 17.04 -22.00 -4.62
C GLY A 173 16.73 -22.22 -3.13
N GLN A 174 17.52 -23.01 -2.40
CA GLN A 174 17.27 -23.26 -0.96
C GLN A 174 17.49 -22.04 -0.06
N ASN A 175 18.53 -21.24 -0.32
CA ASN A 175 18.82 -20.02 0.44
C ASN A 175 17.76 -18.94 0.20
N GLN A 176 17.22 -18.91 -1.01
CA GLN A 176 16.17 -17.99 -1.39
C GLN A 176 14.85 -18.28 -0.64
N VAL A 177 14.48 -19.55 -0.52
CA VAL A 177 13.30 -19.95 0.25
C VAL A 177 13.51 -19.62 1.73
N ALA A 178 14.67 -19.95 2.29
CA ALA A 178 15.01 -19.61 3.68
C ALA A 178 14.94 -18.10 3.94
N PHE A 179 15.38 -17.28 2.99
CA PHE A 179 15.30 -15.83 3.07
C PHE A 179 13.85 -15.32 3.12
N VAL A 180 12.95 -15.84 2.29
CA VAL A 180 11.53 -15.45 2.30
C VAL A 180 10.87 -15.79 3.65
N PHE A 181 11.13 -16.99 4.19
CA PHE A 181 10.60 -17.37 5.50
C PHE A 181 11.23 -16.56 6.65
N MET A 182 12.51 -16.21 6.55
CA MET A 182 13.15 -15.29 7.49
C MET A 182 12.49 -13.91 7.46
N CYS A 183 12.21 -13.37 6.26
CA CYS A 183 11.51 -12.10 6.09
C CYS A 183 10.11 -12.15 6.70
N LEU A 184 9.38 -13.25 6.47
CA LEU A 184 8.06 -13.47 7.08
C LEU A 184 8.14 -13.52 8.60
N GLY A 185 9.09 -14.27 9.17
CA GLY A 185 9.29 -14.36 10.62
C GLY A 185 9.64 -13.00 11.24
N LEU A 186 10.52 -12.24 10.60
CA LEU A 186 10.89 -10.88 11.01
C LEU A 186 9.68 -9.94 10.95
N ALA A 187 8.85 -10.03 9.89
CA ALA A 187 7.63 -9.24 9.78
C ALA A 187 6.62 -9.54 10.89
N VAL A 188 6.39 -10.82 11.19
CA VAL A 188 5.53 -11.23 12.30
C VAL A 188 6.07 -10.71 13.64
N GLY A 189 7.40 -10.78 13.87
CA GLY A 189 8.03 -10.27 15.08
C GLY A 189 7.88 -8.76 15.26
N ILE A 190 8.22 -7.97 14.23
CA ILE A 190 8.12 -6.50 14.27
C ILE A 190 6.66 -6.06 14.41
N TYR A 191 5.75 -6.65 13.63
CA TYR A 191 4.34 -6.31 13.72
C TYR A 191 3.70 -6.74 15.05
N GLY A 192 4.05 -7.93 15.56
CA GLY A 192 3.60 -8.39 16.87
C GLY A 192 4.05 -7.46 17.99
N SER A 193 5.32 -7.03 17.96
CA SER A 193 5.84 -6.03 18.91
C SER A 193 5.07 -4.71 18.82
N PHE A 194 4.76 -4.25 17.62
CA PHE A 194 3.96 -3.04 17.41
C PHE A 194 2.54 -3.15 17.99
N VAL A 195 1.85 -4.28 17.80
CA VAL A 195 0.51 -4.51 18.37
C VAL A 195 0.55 -4.50 19.90
N VAL A 196 1.55 -5.14 20.51
CA VAL A 196 1.73 -5.11 21.97
C VAL A 196 1.97 -3.67 22.46
N SER A 197 2.77 -2.87 21.74
CA SER A 197 2.95 -1.46 22.08
C SER A 197 1.64 -0.66 22.05
N LEU A 198 0.74 -0.95 21.10
CA LEU A 198 -0.56 -0.30 21.03
C LEU A 198 -1.50 -0.70 22.17
N LEU A 199 -1.52 -1.98 22.54
CA LEU A 199 -2.30 -2.47 23.66
C LEU A 199 -1.84 -1.81 24.97
N MET A 200 -0.53 -1.75 25.20
CA MET A 200 0.04 -1.08 26.37
C MET A 200 -0.28 0.42 26.36
N PHE A 201 -0.15 1.09 25.22
CA PHE A 201 -0.49 2.52 25.10
C PHE A 201 -1.96 2.79 25.48
N ASN A 202 -2.88 1.96 24.99
CA ASN A 202 -4.29 2.08 25.32
C ASN A 202 -4.54 1.92 26.83
N GLU A 203 -3.93 0.92 27.46
CA GLU A 203 -4.08 0.67 28.90
C GLU A 203 -3.55 1.85 29.74
N TYR A 204 -2.37 2.41 29.39
CA TYR A 204 -1.86 3.62 30.05
C TYR A 204 -2.78 4.83 29.83
N SER A 205 -3.31 5.02 28.63
CA SER A 205 -4.19 6.17 28.34
C SER A 205 -5.50 6.14 29.16
N VAL A 206 -6.01 4.95 29.47
CA VAL A 206 -7.22 4.78 30.30
C VAL A 206 -6.94 5.02 31.78
N VAL A 207 -5.73 4.72 32.26
CA VAL A 207 -5.36 4.90 33.69
C VAL A 207 -5.09 6.36 34.05
N TYR A 208 -4.58 7.17 33.11
CA TYR A 208 -4.17 8.56 33.36
C TYR A 208 -5.17 9.61 32.86
N CYS A 209 -6.33 9.21 32.35
CA CYS A 209 -7.42 10.10 31.91
C CYS A 209 -8.61 10.05 32.89
#